data_AF-I3D746-F1
#
_entry.id   AF-I3D746-F1
#
_cell.length_a   1.000
_cell.length_b   1.000
_cell.length_c   1.000
_cell.angle_alpha   90.00
_cell.angle_beta   90.00
_cell.angle_gamma   90.00
#
_symmetry.space_group_name_H-M   'P 1'
#
loop_
_entity.id
_entity.type
_entity.pdbx_description
1 polymer ?
#
loop_
_entity_poly.entity_id
_entity_poly.type
_entity_poly.pdbx_seq_one_letter_code
_entity_poly.pdbx_strand_id
1 'polypeptide(L)'
;MAHYQKPYSLGKTNVEQRWKDVVDCGGTFGDKHIKDIWQRQVFSDKGGNPNDRYIYDKFEICMKKKGYIYLNECGRKNSKTDKGVCNE
;
A
#
# COMPACT_ATOMS: atom_id res chain seq x y z
N MET A 1 -4.60 -0.47 1.71
CA MET A 1 -3.60 0.53 1.27
C MET A 1 -3.61 1.89 1.99
N ALA A 2 -4.44 2.13 3.01
CA ALA A 2 -4.55 3.44 3.68
C ALA A 2 -3.24 3.97 4.30
N HIS A 3 -2.31 3.08 4.63
CA HIS A 3 -0.98 3.40 5.17
C HIS A 3 -0.08 4.16 4.18
N TYR A 4 -0.35 4.06 2.87
CA TYR A 4 0.34 4.87 1.87
C TYR A 4 -0.30 6.25 1.78
N GLN A 5 0.49 7.27 2.10
CA GLN A 5 0.07 8.66 2.17
C GLN A 5 1.05 9.55 1.41
N LYS A 6 0.55 10.67 0.89
CA LYS A 6 1.41 11.76 0.42
C LYS A 6 1.86 12.57 1.63
N PRO A 7 3.16 12.87 1.79
CA PRO A 7 3.66 13.54 2.99
C PRO A 7 3.03 14.92 3.23
N TYR A 8 2.61 15.61 2.17
CA TYR A 8 1.94 16.92 2.24
C TYR A 8 0.41 16.86 2.40
N SER A 9 -0.19 15.67 2.39
CA SER A 9 -1.64 15.48 2.58
C SER A 9 -1.97 14.24 3.41
N LEU A 10 -1.23 14.05 4.51
CA LEU A 10 -1.54 13.01 5.49
C LEU A 10 -3.01 13.09 5.94
N GLY A 11 -3.68 11.95 5.97
CA GLY A 11 -5.11 11.84 6.33
C GLY A 11 -6.07 12.42 5.27
N LYS A 12 -5.55 12.99 4.19
CA LYS A 12 -6.32 13.64 3.11
C LYS A 12 -5.78 13.26 1.72
N THR A 13 -4.99 12.20 1.63
CA THR A 13 -4.46 11.71 0.35
C THR A 13 -5.62 11.32 -0.55
N ASN A 14 -5.61 11.76 -1.81
CA ASN A 14 -6.68 11.41 -2.75
C ASN A 14 -6.75 9.88 -2.91
N VAL A 15 -7.87 9.32 -2.43
CA VAL A 15 -8.09 7.88 -2.33
C VAL A 15 -8.15 7.22 -3.71
N GLU A 16 -8.89 7.83 -4.65
CA GLU A 16 -9.03 7.31 -6.00
C GLU A 16 -7.70 7.30 -6.73
N GLN A 17 -6.94 8.40 -6.64
CA GLN A 17 -5.62 8.48 -7.25
C GLN A 17 -4.64 7.49 -6.61
N ARG A 18 -4.68 7.33 -5.29
CA ARG A 18 -3.87 6.33 -4.59
C ARG A 18 -4.17 4.93 -5.08
N TRP A 19 -5.44 4.58 -5.28
CA TRP A 19 -5.79 3.26 -5.82
C TRP A 19 -5.35 3.06 -7.27
N LYS A 20 -5.44 4.09 -8.12
CA LYS A 20 -4.87 4.05 -9.48
C LYS A 20 -3.37 3.78 -9.42
N ASP A 21 -2.65 4.47 -8.54
CA ASP A 21 -1.22 4.30 -8.34
C ASP A 21 -0.85 2.93 -7.79
N VAL A 22 -1.64 2.37 -6.86
CA VAL A 22 -1.48 1.01 -6.35
C VAL A 22 -1.60 -0.01 -7.48
N VAL A 23 -2.60 0.12 -8.35
CA VAL A 23 -2.82 -0.78 -9.48
C VAL A 23 -1.67 -0.67 -10.49
N ASP A 24 -1.25 0.56 -10.81
CA ASP A 24 -0.11 0.82 -11.69
C ASP A 24 1.21 0.22 -11.15
N CYS A 25 1.36 0.16 -9.81
CA CYS A 25 2.49 -0.49 -9.15
C CYS A 25 2.36 -2.03 -9.03
N GLY A 26 1.32 -2.64 -9.61
CA GLY A 26 1.11 -4.10 -9.62
C GLY A 26 0.20 -4.63 -8.52
N GLY A 27 -0.39 -3.75 -7.70
CA GLY A 27 -1.45 -4.11 -6.77
C GLY A 27 -2.80 -4.32 -7.48
N THR A 28 -3.84 -4.59 -6.70
CA THR A 28 -5.22 -4.70 -7.20
C THR A 28 -6.16 -3.91 -6.30
N PHE A 29 -7.22 -3.36 -6.89
CA PHE A 29 -8.22 -2.63 -6.14
C PHE A 29 -8.82 -3.51 -5.04
N GLY A 30 -8.89 -3.00 -3.82
CA GLY A 30 -9.37 -3.75 -2.66
C GLY A 30 -8.27 -4.44 -1.84
N ASP A 31 -7.02 -4.50 -2.32
CA ASP A 31 -5.90 -5.04 -1.53
C ASP A 31 -5.72 -4.23 -0.23
N LYS A 32 -5.92 -4.87 0.94
CA LYS A 32 -5.85 -4.16 2.21
C LYS A 32 -4.41 -3.93 2.64
N HIS A 33 -3.56 -4.91 2.35
CA HIS A 33 -2.14 -4.94 2.72
C HIS A 33 -1.27 -5.36 1.53
N ILE A 34 0.01 -4.97 1.54
CA ILE A 34 0.97 -5.38 0.51
C ILE A 34 1.13 -6.90 0.46
N LYS A 35 0.97 -7.59 1.61
CA LYS A 35 0.98 -9.06 1.66
C LYS A 35 -0.09 -9.70 0.77
N ASP A 36 -1.22 -9.01 0.54
CA ASP A 36 -2.30 -9.53 -0.29
C ASP A 36 -1.90 -9.48 -1.78
N ILE A 37 -1.17 -8.42 -2.18
CA ILE A 37 -0.54 -8.32 -3.51
C ILE A 37 0.46 -9.47 -3.69
N TRP A 38 1.33 -9.62 -2.70
CA TRP A 38 2.42 -10.57 -2.71
C TRP A 38 1.94 -12.02 -2.81
N GLN A 39 0.97 -12.42 -1.98
CA GLN A 39 0.40 -13.77 -2.03
C GLN A 39 -0.14 -14.06 -3.44
N ARG A 40 -0.93 -13.17 -4.02
CA ARG A 40 -1.47 -13.38 -5.37
C ARG A 40 -0.37 -13.52 -6.42
N GLN A 41 0.62 -12.63 -6.40
CA GLN A 41 1.68 -12.65 -7.41
C GLN A 41 2.58 -13.89 -7.28
N VAL A 42 2.95 -14.27 -6.05
CA VAL A 42 3.73 -15.49 -5.78
C VAL A 42 2.97 -16.75 -6.18
N PHE A 43 1.66 -16.83 -5.94
CA PHE A 43 0.85 -17.98 -6.35
C PHE A 43 0.47 -17.96 -7.84
N SER A 44 0.49 -16.79 -8.50
CA SER A 44 0.24 -16.68 -9.94
C SER A 44 1.47 -17.00 -10.80
N ASP A 45 2.67 -16.64 -10.34
CA ASP A 45 3.91 -17.08 -10.96
C ASP A 45 4.16 -18.52 -10.54
N LYS A 46 4.06 -19.48 -11.47
CA LYS A 46 4.27 -20.92 -11.26
C LYS A 46 5.73 -21.23 -10.87
N GLY A 47 6.16 -20.82 -9.68
CA GLY A 47 7.54 -20.88 -9.20
C GLY A 47 7.97 -19.71 -8.33
N GLY A 48 7.07 -18.75 -8.02
CA GLY A 48 7.38 -17.66 -7.11
C GLY A 48 7.82 -18.19 -5.73
N ASN A 49 8.94 -17.69 -5.22
CA ASN A 49 9.42 -18.06 -3.89
C ASN A 49 8.66 -17.23 -2.83
N PRO A 50 7.95 -17.86 -1.88
CA PRO A 50 7.28 -17.16 -0.78
C PRO A 50 8.24 -16.55 0.27
N ASN A 51 9.54 -16.53 0.01
CA ASN A 51 10.50 -15.71 0.76
C ASN A 51 11.12 -14.60 -0.09
N ASP A 52 10.71 -14.48 -1.36
CA ASP A 52 11.21 -13.42 -2.23
C ASP A 52 10.55 -12.08 -1.88
N ARG A 53 11.36 -11.19 -1.32
CA ARG A 53 10.99 -9.81 -1.03
C ARG A 53 10.97 -8.92 -2.27
N TYR A 54 11.47 -9.39 -3.41
CA TYR A 54 11.56 -8.60 -4.64
C TYR A 54 10.24 -7.94 -5.03
N ILE A 55 9.11 -8.64 -4.84
CA ILE A 55 7.77 -8.09 -5.11
C ILE A 55 7.40 -6.95 -4.15
N TYR A 56 7.71 -7.10 -2.85
CA TYR A 56 7.51 -6.03 -1.87
C TYR A 56 8.37 -4.81 -2.21
N ASP A 57 9.66 -5.03 -2.47
CA ASP A 57 10.62 -3.96 -2.76
C ASP A 57 10.22 -3.23 -4.06
N LYS A 58 9.81 -3.96 -5.09
CA LYS A 58 9.34 -3.38 -6.36
C LYS A 58 8.11 -2.51 -6.18
N PHE A 59 7.13 -3.00 -5.41
CA PHE A 59 5.91 -2.24 -5.12
C PHE A 59 6.22 -0.99 -4.29
N GLU A 60 7.02 -1.12 -3.22
CA GLU A 60 7.40 0.01 -2.36
C GLU A 60 8.20 1.07 -3.11
N ILE A 61 9.18 0.66 -3.93
CA ILE A 61 9.95 1.57 -4.78
C ILE A 61 9.04 2.31 -5.76
N CYS A 62 8.07 1.61 -6.37
CA CYS A 62 7.12 2.24 -7.29
C CYS A 62 6.26 3.29 -6.57
N MET A 63 5.68 2.95 -5.42
CA MET A 63 4.89 3.89 -4.61
C MET A 63 5.73 5.08 -4.16
N LYS A 64 6.99 4.85 -3.75
CA LYS A 64 7.93 5.91 -3.37
C LYS A 64 8.25 6.85 -4.53
N LYS A 65 8.49 6.32 -5.73
CA LYS A 65 8.70 7.14 -6.95
C LYS A 65 7.48 8.00 -7.28
N LYS A 66 6.29 7.50 -7.01
CA LYS A 66 5.05 8.25 -7.11
C LYS A 66 4.85 9.23 -5.95
N GLY A 67 5.78 9.31 -4.99
CA GLY A 67 5.77 10.30 -3.90
C GLY A 67 4.95 9.89 -2.67
N TYR A 68 4.65 8.60 -2.51
CA TYR A 68 4.02 8.09 -1.30
C TYR A 68 5.06 7.70 -0.25
N ILE A 69 4.68 7.85 1.01
CA ILE A 69 5.36 7.27 2.17
C ILE A 69 4.45 6.23 2.83
N TYR A 70 5.06 5.24 3.48
CA TYR A 70 4.33 4.25 4.28
C TYR A 70 4.34 4.66 5.74
N LEU A 71 3.16 4.77 6.35
CA LEU A 71 3.02 5.07 7.78
C LEU A 71 2.63 3.81 8.56
N ASN A 72 3.46 3.40 9.51
CA ASN A 72 3.14 2.27 10.40
C ASN A 72 2.04 2.60 11.41
N GLU A 73 1.89 3.87 11.78
CA GLU A 73 1.07 4.29 12.91
C GLU A 73 -0.17 5.09 12.46
N CYS A 74 -1.10 4.44 11.77
CA CYS A 74 -2.39 5.05 11.45
C CYS A 74 -3.32 5.13 12.68
N GLY A 75 -3.21 4.15 13.58
CA GLY A 75 -4.25 3.89 14.57
C GLY A 75 -5.47 3.18 13.96
N ARG A 76 -6.37 2.70 14.82
CA ARG A 76 -7.64 2.11 14.35
C ARG A 76 -8.63 3.23 14.07
N LYS A 77 -9.12 3.33 12.83
CA LYS A 77 -10.13 4.32 12.40
C LYS A 77 -11.33 4.35 13.35
N ASN A 78 -11.82 5.55 13.68
CA ASN A 78 -12.95 5.79 14.59
C ASN A 78 -12.73 5.24 16.03
N SER A 79 -11.48 5.10 16.47
CA SER A 79 -11.15 4.71 17.84
C SER A 79 -10.33 5.80 18.53
N LYS A 80 -10.13 5.68 19.85
CA LYS A 80 -9.24 6.56 20.61
C LYS A 80 -7.78 6.53 20.15
N THR A 81 -7.40 5.53 19.35
CA THR A 81 -6.04 5.39 18.80
C THR A 81 -5.89 5.97 17.41
N ASP A 82 -6.99 6.43 16.79
CA ASP A 82 -6.98 7.03 15.46
C ASP A 82 -6.12 8.29 15.45
N LYS A 83 -5.04 8.28 14.68
CA LYS A 83 -4.12 9.42 14.57
C LYS A 83 -4.54 10.41 13.48
N GLY A 84 -5.55 10.08 12.67
CA GLY A 84 -6.02 10.94 11.58
C GLY A 84 -5.01 11.13 10.44
N VAL A 85 -3.92 10.36 10.41
CA VAL A 85 -2.84 10.48 9.40
C VAL A 85 -3.02 9.54 8.22
N CYS A 86 -3.94 8.58 8.33
CA CYS A 86 -4.30 7.66 7.26
C CYS A 86 -5.78 7.79 6.97
N ASN A 87 -6.13 7.84 5.68
CA ASN A 87 -7.51 7.85 5.22
C ASN A 87 -7.76 6.67 4.29
N GLU A 88 -8.99 6.17 4.30
CA GLU A 88 -9.46 5.10 3.41
C GLU A 88 -10.05 5.67 2.14
#